data_AF-A0A133UYS5-F1
#
_entry.id   AF-A0A133UYS5-F1
#
_cell.length_a   1.000
_cell.length_b   1.000
_cell.length_c   1.000
_cell.angle_alpha   90.00
_cell.angle_beta   90.00
_cell.angle_gamma   90.00
#
_symmetry.space_group_name_H-M   'P 1'
#
loop_
_entity.id
_entity.type
_entity.pdbx_description
1 polymer ?
#
loop_
_entity_poly.entity_id
_entity_poly.type
_entity_poly.pdbx_seq_one_letter_code
_entity_poly.pdbx_strand_id
1 'polypeptide(L)'
;MEIGGKLKKFFSSSLDYGHLVRVEAYDRMDAFLLLCFSDALGIPNPHSYYMSELLPYIGEDLSRWARRMAGDRDEGLSHLTYKLDHHTF
;
A
#
# COMPACT_ATOMS: atom_id res chain seq x y z
N MET A 1 29.26 -16.29 23.09
CA MET A 1 29.11 -14.93 22.52
C MET A 1 27.96 -14.95 21.49
N GLU A 2 26.71 -15.09 21.94
CA GLU A 2 25.51 -15.17 21.05
C GLU A 2 24.43 -14.13 21.37
N ILE A 3 24.43 -13.59 22.59
CA ILE A 3 23.35 -12.75 23.12
C ILE A 3 23.23 -11.42 22.39
N GLY A 4 24.36 -10.79 22.04
CA GLY A 4 24.34 -9.52 21.31
C GLY A 4 23.74 -9.63 19.89
N GLY A 5 23.96 -10.76 19.21
CA GLY A 5 23.39 -11.02 17.88
C GLY A 5 21.88 -11.28 17.93
N LYS A 6 21.43 -12.05 18.94
CA LYS A 6 20.00 -12.31 19.18
C LYS A 6 19.25 -11.04 19.58
N LEU A 7 19.85 -10.19 20.42
CA LEU A 7 19.26 -8.93 20.85
C LEU A 7 19.11 -7.94 19.68
N LYS A 8 20.14 -7.84 18.83
CA LYS A 8 20.09 -6.97 17.64
C LYS A 8 19.02 -7.41 16.65
N LYS A 9 18.85 -8.73 16.44
CA LYS A 9 17.76 -9.30 15.63
C LYS A 9 16.37 -9.05 16.24
N PHE A 10 16.25 -9.20 17.55
CA PHE A 10 15.00 -8.95 18.27
C PHE A 10 14.57 -7.50 18.14
N PHE A 11 15.47 -6.54 18.39
CA PHE A 11 15.16 -5.12 18.21
C PHE A 11 14.95 -4.74 16.74
N SER A 12 15.71 -5.30 15.79
CA SER A 12 15.49 -4.99 14.37
C SER A 12 14.16 -5.53 13.85
N SER A 13 13.74 -6.72 14.30
CA SER A 13 12.44 -7.30 13.97
C SER A 13 11.31 -6.52 14.62
N SER A 14 11.46 -6.15 15.89
CA SER A 14 10.51 -5.30 16.62
C SER A 14 10.39 -3.88 16.07
N LEU A 15 11.41 -3.33 15.39
CA LEU A 15 11.32 -1.99 14.79
C LEU A 15 10.78 -2.02 13.35
N ASP A 16 10.49 -3.19 12.78
CA ASP A 16 10.05 -3.32 11.40
C ASP A 16 8.55 -2.98 11.18
N TYR A 17 7.83 -2.47 12.19
CA TYR A 17 6.43 -2.04 12.06
C TYR A 17 6.16 -1.07 10.88
N GLY A 18 7.19 -0.38 10.40
CA GLY A 18 7.08 0.52 9.26
C GLY A 18 6.52 -0.13 8.00
N HIS A 19 6.72 -1.43 7.75
CA HIS A 19 6.12 -2.08 6.57
C HIS A 19 4.61 -2.32 6.74
N LEU A 20 4.14 -2.73 7.93
CA LEU A 20 2.71 -2.92 8.20
C LEU A 20 1.95 -1.61 8.03
N VAL A 21 2.52 -0.52 8.56
CA VAL A 21 1.94 0.83 8.42
C VAL A 21 1.88 1.26 6.95
N ARG A 22 2.89 0.90 6.14
CA ARG A 22 2.87 1.20 4.69
C ARG A 22 1.81 0.41 3.96
N VAL A 23 1.68 -0.89 4.24
CA VAL A 23 0.64 -1.75 3.63
C VAL A 23 -0.75 -1.20 3.96
N GLU A 24 -1.01 -0.90 5.22
CA GLU A 24 -2.28 -0.31 5.65
C GLU A 24 -2.53 1.06 5.00
N ALA A 25 -1.50 1.88 4.84
CA ALA A 25 -1.61 3.16 4.14
C ALA A 25 -1.97 2.98 2.66
N TYR A 26 -1.42 1.97 1.98
CA TYR A 26 -1.79 1.65 0.60
C TYR A 26 -3.23 1.13 0.51
N ASP A 27 -3.64 0.23 1.40
CA ASP A 27 -5.03 -0.29 1.41
C ASP A 27 -6.03 0.85 1.61
N ARG A 28 -5.73 1.80 2.51
CA ARG A 28 -6.55 3.01 2.70
C ARG A 28 -6.54 3.95 1.50
N MET A 29 -5.40 4.12 0.85
CA MET A 29 -5.29 4.94 -0.36
C MET A 29 -6.08 4.32 -1.52
N ASP A 30 -6.02 3.00 -1.68
CA ASP A 30 -6.70 2.29 -2.76
C ASP A 30 -8.22 2.39 -2.61
N ALA A 31 -8.73 2.29 -1.38
CA ALA A 31 -10.14 2.52 -1.06
C ALA A 31 -10.58 3.98 -1.30
N PHE A 32 -9.72 4.95 -0.95
CA PHE A 32 -9.98 6.36 -1.22
C PHE A 32 -10.06 6.65 -2.72
N LEU A 33 -9.06 6.19 -3.49
CA LEU A 33 -9.02 6.36 -4.95
C LEU A 33 -10.20 5.67 -5.64
N LEU A 34 -10.61 4.50 -5.15
CA LEU A 34 -11.81 3.82 -5.64
C LEU A 34 -13.06 4.68 -5.47
N LEU A 35 -13.23 5.34 -4.32
CA LEU A 35 -14.38 6.21 -4.06
C LEU A 35 -14.34 7.49 -4.91
N CYS A 36 -13.16 8.06 -5.12
CA CYS A 36 -12.99 9.28 -5.91
C CYS A 36 -13.14 9.03 -7.41
N PHE A 37 -12.64 7.90 -7.92
CA PHE A 37 -12.55 7.60 -9.35
C PHE A 37 -13.34 6.35 -9.76
N SER A 38 -14.43 6.06 -9.05
CA SER A 38 -15.34 4.96 -9.39
C SER A 38 -15.90 5.06 -10.82
N ASP A 39 -15.98 6.28 -11.37
CA ASP A 39 -16.37 6.55 -12.76
C ASP A 39 -15.48 5.85 -13.78
N ALA A 40 -14.17 5.75 -13.51
CA ALA A 40 -13.24 5.04 -14.39
C ALA A 40 -13.55 3.53 -14.48
N LEU A 41 -14.30 3.01 -13.49
CA LEU A 41 -14.77 1.62 -13.43
C LEU A 41 -16.23 1.47 -13.89
N GLY A 42 -16.85 2.55 -14.37
CA GLY A 42 -18.25 2.57 -14.83
C GLY A 42 -19.28 2.73 -13.71
N ILE A 43 -18.87 3.03 -12.48
CA ILE A 43 -19.78 3.31 -11.36
C ILE A 43 -19.94 4.83 -11.25
N PRO A 44 -21.13 5.39 -11.56
CA PRO A 44 -21.33 6.84 -11.60
C PRO A 44 -21.11 7.47 -10.21
N ASN A 45 -20.20 8.44 -10.15
CA ASN A 45 -19.86 9.25 -9.00
C ASN A 45 -20.48 10.65 -9.14
N PRO A 46 -21.45 11.03 -8.27
CA PRO A 46 -22.06 12.36 -8.32
C PRO A 46 -21.08 13.51 -8.05
N HIS A 47 -19.88 13.22 -7.53
CA HIS A 47 -18.86 14.20 -7.19
C HIS A 47 -17.65 14.21 -8.12
N SER A 48 -17.69 13.50 -9.24
CA SER A 48 -16.53 13.33 -10.14
C SER A 48 -15.92 14.63 -10.66
N TYR A 49 -16.75 15.66 -10.87
CA TYR A 49 -16.27 16.98 -11.27
C TYR A 49 -15.28 17.55 -10.25
N TYR A 50 -15.62 17.49 -8.97
CA TYR A 50 -14.75 17.97 -7.88
C TYR A 50 -13.58 17.04 -7.62
N MET A 51 -13.78 15.73 -7.80
CA MET A 51 -12.69 14.76 -7.61
C MET A 51 -11.59 14.92 -8.67
N SER A 52 -11.91 15.45 -9.84
CA SER A 52 -10.93 15.77 -10.88
C SER A 52 -9.92 16.84 -10.45
N GLU A 53 -10.28 17.70 -9.49
CA GLU A 53 -9.36 18.71 -8.92
C GLU A 53 -8.24 18.09 -8.08
N LEU A 54 -8.41 16.84 -7.63
CA LEU A 54 -7.37 16.10 -6.90
C LEU A 54 -6.27 15.57 -7.84
N LEU A 55 -6.54 15.43 -9.14
CA LEU A 55 -5.60 14.82 -10.11
C LEU A 55 -4.16 15.37 -10.04
N PRO A 56 -3.91 16.68 -9.88
CA PRO A 56 -2.54 17.19 -9.76
C PRO A 56 -1.76 16.66 -8.55
N TYR A 57 -2.46 16.22 -7.49
CA TYR A 57 -1.84 15.77 -6.24
C TYR A 57 -1.63 14.25 -6.19
N ILE A 58 -2.49 13.49 -6.88
CA ILE A 58 -2.50 12.01 -6.83
C ILE A 58 -2.24 11.36 -8.19
N GLY A 59 -2.08 12.15 -9.25
CA GLY A 59 -1.94 11.68 -10.63
C GLY A 59 -0.78 10.72 -10.84
N GLU A 60 0.34 10.92 -10.14
CA GLU A 60 1.49 10.01 -10.21
C GLU A 60 1.17 8.62 -9.63
N ASP A 61 0.34 8.57 -8.58
CA ASP A 61 -0.03 7.34 -7.88
C ASP A 61 -1.16 6.56 -8.58
N LEU A 62 -1.96 7.21 -9.43
CA LEU A 62 -3.03 6.58 -10.21
C LEU A 62 -2.53 5.40 -11.05
N SER A 63 -1.34 5.52 -11.66
CA SER A 63 -0.75 4.44 -12.47
C SER A 63 -0.41 3.20 -11.63
N ARG A 64 0.10 3.42 -10.41
CA ARG A 64 0.44 2.35 -9.46
C ARG A 64 -0.82 1.73 -8.87
N TRP A 65 -1.81 2.54 -8.53
CA TRP A 65 -3.12 2.09 -8.08
C TRP A 65 -3.81 1.24 -9.15
N ALA A 66 -3.86 1.69 -10.41
CA ALA A 66 -4.46 0.94 -11.50
C ALA A 66 -3.80 -0.43 -11.68
N ARG A 67 -2.47 -0.50 -11.52
CA ARG A 67 -1.74 -1.78 -11.55
C ARG A 67 -2.06 -2.68 -10.36
N ARG A 68 -2.23 -2.12 -9.16
CA ARG A 68 -2.66 -2.88 -7.96
C ARG A 68 -4.10 -3.39 -8.09
N MET A 69 -4.99 -2.59 -8.66
CA MET A 69 -6.39 -2.98 -8.91
C MET A 69 -6.54 -4.09 -9.96
N ALA A 70 -5.63 -4.14 -10.94
CA ALA A 70 -5.66 -5.12 -12.02
C ALA A 70 -5.00 -6.48 -11.67
N GLY A 71 -4.15 -6.51 -10.64
CA GLY A 71 -3.43 -7.72 -10.21
C GLY A 71 -3.99 -8.29 -8.91
N ASP A 72 -3.49 -9.47 -8.51
CA ASP A 72 -3.78 -9.99 -7.19
C ASP A 72 -3.14 -9.10 -6.12
N ARG A 73 -3.87 -8.88 -5.02
CA ARG A 73 -3.42 -8.02 -3.91
C ARG A 73 -2.02 -8.39 -3.44
N ASP A 74 -1.77 -9.69 -3.27
CA ASP A 74 -0.52 -10.20 -2.74
C ASP A 74 0.63 -10.04 -3.76
N GLU A 75 0.33 -10.03 -5.06
CA GLU A 75 1.30 -9.69 -6.12
C GLU A 75 1.60 -8.19 -6.17
N GLY A 76 0.56 -7.34 -6.04
CA GLY A 76 0.68 -5.88 -6.07
C GLY A 76 1.45 -5.32 -4.86
N LEU A 77 1.32 -5.97 -3.71
CA LEU A 77 2.03 -5.63 -2.47
C LEU A 77 3.25 -6.52 -2.21
N SER A 78 3.58 -7.46 -3.10
CA SER A 78 4.69 -8.43 -2.95
C SER A 78 6.01 -7.76 -2.58
N HIS A 79 6.33 -6.63 -3.19
CA HIS A 79 7.53 -5.86 -2.91
C HIS A 79 7.59 -5.25 -1.50
N LEU A 80 6.46 -5.14 -0.80
CA LEU A 80 6.32 -4.68 0.57
C LEU A 80 6.17 -5.84 1.55
N THR A 81 5.49 -6.93 1.14
CA THR A 81 5.25 -8.12 1.96
C THR A 81 6.41 -9.11 1.95
N TYR A 82 7.28 -9.12 0.93
CA TYR A 82 8.49 -9.97 0.85
C TYR A 82 9.39 -9.85 2.09
N LYS A 83 9.37 -8.70 2.77
CA LYS A 83 10.18 -8.45 3.96
C LYS A 83 9.65 -9.10 5.24
N LEU A 84 8.35 -9.42 5.30
CA LEU A 84 7.71 -10.12 6.41
C LEU A 84 8.16 -11.59 6.46
N ASP A 85 8.06 -12.28 5.32
CA ASP A 85 8.23 -13.75 5.28
C ASP A 85 9.68 -14.21 5.47
N HIS A 86 10.65 -13.36 5.13
CA HIS A 86 12.08 -13.69 5.24
C HIS A 86 12.71 -13.36 6.61
N HIS A 87 11.97 -12.73 7.53
CA HIS A 87 12.44 -12.45 8.89
C HIS A 87 11.64 -13.16 9.99
N THR A 88 10.60 -13.91 9.65
CA THR A 88 9.88 -14.80 10.56
C THR A 88 10.43 -16.23 10.48
N PHE A 89 11.54 -16.47 11.18
CA PHE A 89 11.98 -17.80 11.67
C PHE A 89 12.86 -17.61 12.92
#